data_AF-A0AB34U6U7-F1
#
_entry.id   AF-A0AB34U6U7-F1
#
_cell.length_a   1.000
_cell.length_b   1.000
_cell.length_c   1.000
_cell.angle_alpha   90.00
_cell.angle_beta   90.00
_cell.angle_gamma   90.00
#
_symmetry.space_group_name_H-M   'P 1'
#
loop_
_entity.id
_entity.type
_entity.pdbx_description
1 polymer ?
#
loop_
_entity_poly.entity_id
_entity_poly.type
_entity_poly.pdbx_seq_one_letter_code
_entity_poly.pdbx_strand_id
1 'polypeptide(L)'
;MDKNDLNHDILNYLIERIYFYVGFGKKAFEILSLATRVSWDLGLDGDDASDFMEDFFEHLGVDRGDYDHYRYFKPEGTDIFVFFRSKDRRAKTVMTLGMLYEAAQVKSWNCETLEKASFSSLPIYSKTEEIPIDGFSIKTQ
;
A
#
# COMPACT_ATOMS: atom_id res chain seq x y z
N MET A 1 -17.12 5.43 -8.61
CA MET A 1 -16.38 6.27 -7.65
C MET A 1 -15.89 7.46 -8.44
N ASP A 2 -16.49 8.62 -8.20
CA ASP A 2 -16.19 9.86 -8.95
C ASP A 2 -14.84 10.43 -8.49
N LYS A 3 -14.08 11.04 -9.39
CA LYS A 3 -12.67 11.45 -9.17
C LYS A 3 -12.47 12.53 -8.08
N ASN A 4 -13.54 13.11 -7.55
CA ASN A 4 -13.53 14.31 -6.71
C ASN A 4 -13.58 14.07 -5.20
N ASP A 5 -13.53 12.83 -4.70
CA ASP A 5 -13.77 12.54 -3.27
C ASP A 5 -12.77 11.55 -2.66
N LEU A 6 -11.54 11.50 -3.18
CA LEU A 6 -10.48 10.76 -2.51
C LEU A 6 -10.00 11.56 -1.30
N ASN A 7 -9.91 10.90 -0.14
CA ASN A 7 -9.32 11.47 1.05
C ASN A 7 -7.81 11.62 0.84
N HIS A 8 -7.40 12.82 0.42
CA HIS A 8 -6.01 13.13 0.13
C HIS A 8 -5.14 13.09 1.38
N ASP A 9 -5.66 13.29 2.60
CA ASP A 9 -4.86 13.17 3.81
C ASP A 9 -4.39 11.72 4.03
N ILE A 10 -5.29 10.74 3.84
CA ILE A 10 -4.94 9.31 3.91
C ILE A 10 -3.95 8.97 2.80
N LEU A 11 -4.23 9.39 1.56
CA LEU A 11 -3.35 9.06 0.43
C LEU A 11 -1.97 9.69 0.61
N ASN A 12 -1.89 10.95 1.02
CA ASN A 12 -0.63 11.65 1.21
C ASN A 12 0.22 10.94 2.27
N TYR A 13 -0.38 10.60 3.42
CA TYR A 13 0.31 9.82 4.44
C TYR A 13 0.84 8.49 3.90
N LEU A 14 0.00 7.72 3.19
CA LEU A 14 0.42 6.43 2.62
C LEU A 14 1.60 6.61 1.67
N ILE A 15 1.54 7.61 0.78
CA ILE A 15 2.56 7.86 -0.22
C ILE A 15 3.86 8.35 0.40
N GLU A 16 3.80 9.31 1.32
CA GLU A 16 4.97 9.80 2.08
C GLU A 16 5.63 8.68 2.87
N ARG A 17 4.83 7.85 3.57
CA ARG A 17 5.38 6.81 4.42
C ARG A 17 5.95 5.64 3.62
N ILE A 18 5.31 5.22 2.53
CA ILE A 18 5.90 4.21 1.64
C ILE A 18 7.20 4.74 1.02
N TYR A 19 7.22 6.00 0.56
CA TYR A 19 8.42 6.62 0.02
C TYR A 19 9.57 6.67 1.05
N PHE A 20 9.28 6.92 2.32
CA PHE A 20 10.28 6.91 3.39
C PHE A 20 11.01 5.57 3.48
N TYR A 21 10.30 4.44 3.37
CA TYR A 21 10.90 3.11 3.49
C TYR A 21 11.64 2.67 2.22
N VAL A 22 11.03 2.82 1.05
CA VAL A 22 11.54 2.19 -0.18
C VAL A 22 11.91 3.16 -1.31
N GLY A 23 11.61 4.45 -1.13
CA GLY A 23 11.73 5.44 -2.19
C GLY A 23 10.80 5.18 -3.38
N PHE A 24 10.85 6.06 -4.38
CA PHE A 24 10.12 5.87 -5.64
C PHE A 24 10.99 6.18 -6.86
N GLY A 25 10.72 5.48 -7.95
CA GLY A 25 11.30 5.80 -9.26
C GLY A 25 10.74 7.12 -9.81
N LYS A 26 11.54 7.81 -10.64
CA LYS A 26 11.21 9.15 -11.20
C LYS A 26 9.84 9.30 -11.86
N LYS A 27 9.25 8.19 -12.32
CA LYS A 27 7.96 8.14 -13.03
C LYS A 27 6.83 7.50 -12.23
N ALA A 28 7.03 7.21 -10.94
CA ALA A 28 6.05 6.50 -10.13
C ALA A 28 4.66 7.16 -10.21
N PHE A 29 4.61 8.49 -10.10
CA PHE A 29 3.37 9.27 -10.12
C PHE A 29 2.67 9.34 -11.49
N GLU A 30 3.29 8.87 -12.58
CA GLU A 30 2.60 8.76 -13.88
C GLU A 30 1.62 7.57 -13.91
N ILE A 31 1.83 6.56 -13.04
CA ILE A 31 1.06 5.30 -13.04
C ILE A 31 0.55 4.88 -11.66
N LEU A 32 0.90 5.62 -10.60
CA LEU A 32 0.51 5.34 -9.22
C LEU A 32 -1.02 5.43 -9.08
N SER A 33 -1.65 4.33 -8.71
CA SER A 33 -3.10 4.17 -8.64
C SER A 33 -3.50 3.36 -7.42
N LEU A 34 -4.80 3.30 -7.09
CA LEU A 34 -5.28 2.43 -6.02
C LEU A 34 -5.04 0.94 -6.34
N ALA A 35 -4.94 0.57 -7.62
CA ALA A 35 -4.59 -0.79 -8.04
C ALA A 35 -3.09 -1.12 -7.91
N THR A 36 -2.23 -0.13 -7.62
CA THR A 36 -0.78 -0.35 -7.48
C THR A 36 -0.49 -1.34 -6.36
N ARG A 37 0.32 -2.36 -6.66
CA ARG A 37 0.66 -3.45 -5.76
C ARG A 37 1.84 -3.05 -4.88
N VAL A 38 1.64 -3.11 -3.57
CA VAL A 38 2.58 -2.56 -2.58
C VAL A 38 3.96 -3.23 -2.69
N SER A 39 4.04 -4.55 -2.55
CA SER A 39 5.33 -5.26 -2.68
C SER A 39 5.86 -5.31 -4.11
N TRP A 40 4.98 -5.52 -5.11
CA TRP A 40 5.44 -5.85 -6.46
C TRP A 40 5.78 -4.62 -7.31
N ASP A 41 5.03 -3.53 -7.16
CA ASP A 41 5.20 -2.32 -7.97
C ASP A 41 6.01 -1.26 -7.21
N LEU A 42 5.88 -1.18 -5.88
CA LEU A 42 6.60 -0.20 -5.05
C LEU A 42 7.82 -0.78 -4.33
N GLY A 43 7.94 -2.10 -4.22
CA GLY A 43 9.07 -2.76 -3.57
C GLY A 43 8.98 -2.83 -2.04
N LEU A 44 7.87 -2.40 -1.44
CA LEU A 44 7.66 -2.48 0.00
C LEU A 44 7.29 -3.92 0.41
N ASP A 45 8.27 -4.63 0.95
CA ASP A 45 8.16 -6.03 1.38
C ASP A 45 8.98 -6.23 2.67
N GLY A 46 8.97 -7.44 3.24
CA GLY A 46 9.93 -7.75 4.30
C GLY A 46 9.78 -6.96 5.59
N ASP A 47 10.91 -6.59 6.18
CA ASP A 47 10.96 -5.88 7.46
C ASP A 47 10.47 -4.43 7.28
N ASP A 48 10.78 -3.79 6.14
CA ASP A 48 10.25 -2.47 5.77
C ASP A 48 8.71 -2.47 5.72
N ALA A 49 8.10 -3.53 5.18
CA ALA A 49 6.65 -3.68 5.18
C ALA A 49 6.08 -3.97 6.57
N SER A 50 6.85 -4.63 7.45
CA SER A 50 6.43 -4.86 8.84
C SER A 50 6.31 -3.52 9.57
N ASP A 51 7.38 -2.73 9.54
CA ASP A 51 7.45 -1.42 10.20
C ASP A 51 6.41 -0.45 9.62
N PHE A 52 6.28 -0.41 8.28
CA PHE A 52 5.24 0.39 7.62
C PHE A 52 3.84 0.03 8.12
N MET A 53 3.52 -1.25 8.25
CA MET A 53 2.18 -1.67 8.66
C MET A 53 1.91 -1.32 10.12
N GLU A 54 2.91 -1.37 11.00
CA GLU A 54 2.79 -0.89 12.38
C GLU A 54 2.46 0.60 12.42
N ASP A 55 3.22 1.41 11.70
CA ASP A 55 3.00 2.86 11.54
C ASP A 55 1.62 3.16 10.95
N PHE A 56 1.19 2.40 9.94
CA PHE A 56 -0.11 2.55 9.29
C PHE A 56 -1.26 2.32 10.28
N PHE A 57 -1.21 1.23 11.06
CA PHE A 57 -2.26 0.92 12.04
C PHE A 57 -2.33 1.97 13.14
N GLU A 58 -1.17 2.39 13.66
CA GLU A 58 -1.09 3.38 14.73
C GLU A 58 -1.52 4.77 14.27
N HIS A 59 -0.92 5.29 13.19
CA HIS A 59 -1.14 6.67 12.74
C HIS A 59 -2.55 6.90 12.21
N LEU A 60 -3.08 5.95 11.43
CA LEU A 60 -4.42 6.09 10.86
C LEU A 60 -5.52 5.54 11.78
N GLY A 61 -5.16 4.97 12.94
CA GLY A 61 -6.12 4.44 13.91
C GLY A 61 -6.96 3.31 13.33
N VAL A 62 -6.33 2.41 12.56
CA VAL A 62 -6.99 1.27 11.92
C VAL A 62 -6.93 0.08 12.86
N ASP A 63 -8.09 -0.48 13.20
CA ASP A 63 -8.14 -1.76 13.93
C ASP A 63 -7.50 -2.86 13.08
N ARG A 64 -6.56 -3.60 13.67
CA ARG A 64 -5.78 -4.66 13.00
C ARG A 64 -6.66 -5.83 12.55
N GLY A 65 -7.80 -6.06 13.19
CA GLY A 65 -8.76 -7.10 12.79
C GLY A 65 -8.10 -8.47 12.55
N ASP A 66 -8.28 -9.01 11.34
CA ASP A 66 -7.73 -10.30 10.91
C ASP A 66 -6.43 -10.19 10.08
N TYR A 67 -5.74 -9.05 10.15
CA TYR A 67 -4.47 -8.84 9.45
C TYR A 67 -3.41 -9.89 9.81
N ASP A 68 -2.77 -10.45 8.78
CA ASP A 68 -1.62 -11.35 8.91
C ASP A 68 -0.53 -10.93 7.92
N HIS A 69 0.59 -10.43 8.44
CA HIS A 69 1.69 -9.89 7.63
C HIS A 69 2.19 -10.91 6.59
N TYR A 70 2.37 -12.17 6.98
CA TYR A 70 2.90 -13.21 6.09
C TYR A 70 1.93 -13.62 4.97
N ARG A 71 0.68 -13.14 5.01
CA ARG A 71 -0.27 -13.30 3.92
C ARG A 71 0.08 -12.45 2.71
N TYR A 72 0.59 -11.25 2.97
CA TYR A 72 0.84 -10.20 1.98
C TYR A 72 2.31 -10.01 1.65
N PHE A 73 3.20 -10.21 2.63
CA PHE A 73 4.61 -9.90 2.54
C PHE A 73 5.47 -11.13 2.81
N LYS A 74 6.62 -11.19 2.12
CA LYS A 74 7.61 -12.24 2.32
C LYS A 74 8.39 -11.92 3.58
N PRO A 75 8.70 -12.93 4.40
CA PRO A 75 9.70 -12.74 5.46
C PRO A 75 11.06 -12.40 4.82
N GLU A 76 11.81 -11.50 5.45
CA GLU A 76 13.21 -11.28 5.11
C GLU A 76 14.14 -12.36 5.69
N GLY A 77 15.30 -12.54 5.05
CA GLY A 77 16.35 -13.43 5.50
C GLY A 77 16.13 -14.93 5.22
N THR A 78 16.80 -15.79 6.01
CA THR A 78 16.70 -17.25 5.90
C THR A 78 15.62 -17.77 6.84
N ASP A 79 14.40 -17.27 6.68
CA ASP A 79 13.26 -17.77 7.47
C ASP A 79 12.85 -19.16 6.98
N ILE A 80 13.58 -20.17 7.46
CA ILE A 80 13.30 -21.59 7.19
C ILE A 80 11.91 -22.02 7.66
N PHE A 81 11.25 -21.24 8.54
CA PHE A 81 9.91 -21.56 8.99
C PHE A 81 8.85 -21.33 7.91
N VAL A 82 9.17 -20.60 6.83
CA VAL A 82 8.28 -20.44 5.67
C VAL A 82 7.82 -21.77 5.08
N PHE A 83 8.65 -22.82 5.16
CA PHE A 83 8.31 -24.15 4.66
C PHE A 83 7.22 -24.84 5.50
N PHE A 84 7.06 -24.46 6.78
CA PHE A 84 6.06 -25.00 7.71
C PHE A 84 4.77 -24.14 7.78
N ARG A 85 4.78 -22.91 7.25
CA ARG A 85 3.58 -22.06 7.18
C ARG A 85 2.55 -22.61 6.19
N SER A 86 1.26 -22.37 6.44
CA SER A 86 0.19 -22.65 5.47
C SER A 86 0.42 -21.88 4.17
N LYS A 87 -0.13 -22.37 3.04
CA LYS A 87 0.19 -21.83 1.71
C LYS A 87 -0.20 -20.35 1.56
N ASP A 88 -1.26 -19.94 2.23
CA ASP A 88 -1.79 -18.58 2.27
C ASP A 88 -0.86 -17.61 3.03
N ARG A 89 -0.07 -18.11 4.00
CA ARG A 89 0.91 -17.33 4.78
C ARG A 89 2.31 -17.32 4.16
N ARG A 90 2.38 -17.26 2.83
CA ARG A 90 3.64 -17.23 2.06
C ARG A 90 3.64 -16.12 1.01
N ALA A 91 3.13 -14.93 1.38
CA ALA A 91 3.05 -13.76 0.51
C ALA A 91 2.33 -14.04 -0.83
N LYS A 92 1.26 -14.83 -0.77
CA LYS A 92 0.52 -15.23 -1.99
C LYS A 92 -0.56 -14.24 -2.36
N THR A 93 -1.04 -13.46 -1.40
CA THR A 93 -2.09 -12.47 -1.62
C THR A 93 -1.45 -11.13 -1.92
N VAL A 94 -1.88 -10.49 -3.01
CA VAL A 94 -1.37 -9.18 -3.41
C VAL A 94 -2.06 -8.11 -2.55
N MET A 95 -1.27 -7.32 -1.81
CA MET A 95 -1.76 -6.09 -1.21
C MET A 95 -1.67 -4.95 -2.22
N THR A 96 -2.74 -4.16 -2.34
CA THR A 96 -2.77 -2.95 -3.18
C THR A 96 -2.87 -1.69 -2.32
N LEU A 97 -2.47 -0.54 -2.87
CA LEU A 97 -2.63 0.75 -2.22
C LEU A 97 -4.09 1.05 -1.87
N GLY A 98 -5.03 0.57 -2.69
CA GLY A 98 -6.46 0.67 -2.45
C GLY A 98 -6.93 -0.09 -1.21
N MET A 99 -6.33 -1.23 -0.88
CA MET A 99 -6.66 -1.95 0.36
C MET A 99 -6.27 -1.15 1.59
N LEU A 100 -5.07 -0.53 1.58
CA LEU A 100 -4.61 0.36 2.65
C LEU A 100 -5.52 1.57 2.79
N TYR A 101 -5.86 2.20 1.66
CA TYR A 101 -6.77 3.34 1.62
C TYR A 101 -8.15 3.01 2.20
N GLU A 102 -8.77 1.91 1.77
CA GLU A 102 -10.10 1.52 2.26
C GLU A 102 -10.07 1.14 3.74
N ALA A 103 -9.08 0.36 4.19
CA ALA A 103 -8.93 0.02 5.60
C ALA A 103 -8.79 1.28 6.47
N ALA A 104 -8.08 2.30 5.97
CA ALA A 104 -7.94 3.60 6.63
C ALA A 104 -9.22 4.44 6.63
N GLN A 105 -10.04 4.36 5.58
CA GLN A 105 -11.35 5.02 5.53
C GLN A 105 -12.33 4.41 6.53
N VAL A 106 -12.42 3.08 6.58
CA VAL A 106 -13.36 2.34 7.44
C VAL A 106 -12.82 2.09 8.86
N LYS A 107 -11.55 2.46 9.11
CA LYS A 107 -10.83 2.28 10.38
C LYS A 107 -10.75 0.83 10.87
N SER A 108 -10.76 -0.13 9.94
CA SER A 108 -10.68 -1.56 10.27
C SER A 108 -10.09 -2.37 9.11
N TRP A 109 -9.26 -3.36 9.44
CA TRP A 109 -8.74 -4.34 8.50
C TRP A 109 -9.61 -5.60 8.48
N ASN A 110 -10.15 -5.93 7.32
CA ASN A 110 -10.88 -7.18 7.07
C ASN A 110 -10.39 -7.81 5.76
N CYS A 111 -9.63 -8.91 5.85
CA CYS A 111 -8.99 -9.55 4.70
C CYS A 111 -10.02 -9.94 3.63
N GLU A 112 -11.15 -10.54 4.00
CA GLU A 112 -12.17 -10.97 3.04
C GLU A 112 -12.73 -9.81 2.21
N THR A 113 -13.06 -8.69 2.86
CA THR A 113 -13.63 -7.52 2.19
C THR A 113 -12.60 -6.84 1.30
N LEU A 114 -11.40 -6.62 1.81
CA LEU A 114 -10.34 -5.89 1.10
C LEU A 114 -9.82 -6.67 -0.11
N GLU A 115 -9.70 -8.00 -0.02
CA GLU A 115 -9.21 -8.84 -1.12
C GLU A 115 -10.23 -9.05 -2.24
N LYS A 116 -11.53 -8.92 -1.94
CA LYS A 116 -12.60 -8.98 -2.95
C LYS A 116 -12.84 -7.63 -3.62
N ALA A 117 -12.32 -6.55 -3.05
CA ALA A 117 -12.48 -5.20 -3.60
C ALA A 117 -11.74 -5.04 -4.93
N SER A 118 -12.31 -4.24 -5.83
CA SER A 118 -11.69 -3.87 -7.11
C SER A 118 -11.29 -2.40 -7.05
N PHE A 119 -10.02 -2.12 -7.35
CA PHE A 119 -9.45 -0.79 -7.25
C PHE A 119 -9.18 -0.18 -8.62
N SER A 120 -9.37 1.13 -8.72
CA SER A 120 -9.13 1.87 -9.97
C SER A 120 -7.64 1.88 -10.32
N SER A 121 -7.34 1.63 -11.60
CA SER A 121 -6.00 1.79 -12.18
C SER A 121 -5.73 3.19 -12.72
N LEU A 122 -6.67 4.13 -12.55
CA LEU A 122 -6.45 5.52 -12.92
C LEU A 122 -5.43 6.17 -11.97
N PRO A 123 -4.53 7.03 -12.49
CA PRO A 123 -3.58 7.75 -11.65
C PRO A 123 -4.29 8.54 -10.54
N ILE A 124 -3.76 8.44 -9.32
CA ILE A 124 -4.27 9.17 -8.15
C ILE A 124 -4.06 10.66 -8.31
N TYR A 125 -2.86 11.05 -8.76
CA TYR A 125 -2.48 12.44 -8.95
C TYR A 125 -2.54 12.78 -10.43
N SER A 126 -3.13 13.93 -10.74
CA SER A 126 -3.26 14.42 -12.12
C SER A 126 -2.29 15.55 -12.44
N LYS A 127 -1.79 16.22 -11.40
CA LYS A 127 -0.85 17.35 -11.53
C LYS A 127 0.33 17.19 -10.56
N THR A 128 1.45 17.82 -10.93
CA THR A 128 2.68 17.76 -10.12
C THR A 128 2.49 18.41 -8.75
N GLU A 129 1.68 19.47 -8.67
CA GLU A 129 1.45 20.21 -7.41
C GLU A 129 0.60 19.43 -6.41
N GLU A 130 -0.01 18.32 -6.82
CA GLU A 130 -0.82 17.44 -5.96
C GLU A 130 0.05 16.35 -5.28
N ILE A 131 1.30 16.16 -5.72
CA ILE A 131 2.19 15.13 -5.20
C ILE A 131 2.67 15.54 -3.79
N PRO A 132 2.53 14.69 -2.77
CA PRO A 132 2.90 15.02 -1.39
C PRO A 132 4.41 14.97 -1.10
N ILE A 133 5.24 14.69 -2.10
CA ILE A 133 6.69 14.53 -1.97
C ILE A 133 7.41 15.35 -3.05
N ASP A 134 8.43 16.09 -2.63
CA ASP A 134 9.28 16.88 -3.51
C ASP A 134 10.11 16.04 -4.48
N GLY A 135 10.54 16.66 -5.59
CA GLY A 135 11.48 16.04 -6.53
C GLY A 135 10.84 15.14 -7.60
N PHE A 136 9.52 15.02 -7.60
CA PHE A 136 8.75 14.33 -8.64
C PHE A 136 8.02 15.32 -9.55
N SER A 137 7.73 14.86 -10.78
CA SER A 137 6.93 15.63 -11.74
C SER A 137 6.14 14.68 -12.61
N ILE A 138 4.88 15.05 -12.90
CA ILE A 138 4.05 14.35 -13.87
C ILE A 138 4.30 15.02 -15.21
N LYS A 139 4.84 14.28 -16.18
CA LYS A 139 4.95 14.77 -17.54
C LYS A 139 3.57 14.72 -18.18
N THR A 140 2.91 15.86 -18.23
CA THR A 140 1.75 16.04 -19.12
C THR A 140 2.25 15.85 -20.55
N GLN A 141 1.65 14.90 -21.27
CA GLN A 141 1.84 14.75 -22.71
C GLN A 141 1.28 15.96 -23.46
#